data_AF-A0A950ATS9-F1
#
_entry.id   AF-A0A950ATS9-F1
#
_cell.length_a   1.000
_cell.length_b   1.000
_cell.length_c   1.000
_cell.angle_alpha   90.00
_cell.angle_beta   90.00
_cell.angle_gamma   90.00
#
_symmetry.space_group_name_H-M   'P 1'
#
loop_
_entity.id
_entity.type
_entity.pdbx_description
1 polymer ?
#
loop_
_entity_poly.entity_id
_entity_poly.type
_entity_poly.pdbx_seq_one_letter_code
_entity_poly.pdbx_strand_id
1 'polypeptide(L)'
;MKTEMQMERLRTQSPAMVRKEVALHLLASNLIRGIMAEAARVVEVSPRRLSFMGALHTVRSFEESHLYDPTRIAADLPRLLELIGQKRVGNRPDRSEPRAVKRRSKPSPRLKIPRRAAKRLIKRGIRLSEKA
;
A
#
# COMPACT_ATOMS: atom_id res chain seq x y z
N MET A 1 2.17 -4.12 -7.20
CA MET A 1 0.73 -4.26 -6.88
C MET A 1 0.54 -4.36 -5.39
N LYS A 2 -0.61 -3.91 -4.89
CA LYS A 2 -0.97 -4.07 -3.47
C LYS A 2 -1.67 -5.40 -3.27
N THR A 3 -1.08 -6.24 -2.42
CA THR A 3 -1.60 -7.59 -2.13
C THR A 3 -2.96 -7.54 -1.43
N GLU A 4 -3.16 -6.57 -0.54
CA GLU A 4 -4.42 -6.41 0.23
C GLU A 4 -5.64 -6.03 -0.62
N MET A 5 -5.41 -5.52 -1.84
CA MET A 5 -6.48 -5.26 -2.81
C MET A 5 -6.72 -6.46 -3.73
N GLN A 6 -6.19 -7.64 -3.39
CA GLN A 6 -6.29 -8.90 -4.15
C GLN A 6 -5.81 -8.81 -5.61
N MET A 7 -5.04 -7.79 -5.96
CA MET A 7 -4.65 -7.53 -7.35
C MET A 7 -3.82 -8.70 -7.94
N GLU A 8 -3.15 -9.51 -7.10
CA GLU A 8 -2.25 -10.58 -7.53
C GLU A 8 -2.94 -11.77 -8.21
N ARG A 9 -4.27 -11.90 -8.06
CA ARG A 9 -5.06 -12.96 -8.70
C ARG A 9 -6.30 -12.35 -9.34
N LEU A 10 -6.23 -12.15 -10.64
CA LEU A 10 -7.37 -11.70 -11.44
C LEU A 10 -8.35 -12.86 -11.61
N ARG A 11 -9.65 -12.57 -11.50
CA ARG A 11 -10.71 -13.59 -11.59
C ARG A 11 -11.20 -13.78 -13.02
N THR A 12 -11.05 -12.75 -13.86
CA THR A 12 -11.56 -12.77 -15.23
C THR A 12 -10.64 -13.54 -16.18
N GLN A 13 -11.23 -14.22 -17.17
CA GLN A 13 -10.51 -15.16 -18.04
C GLN A 13 -10.33 -14.66 -19.49
N SER A 14 -11.09 -13.64 -19.91
CA SER A 14 -10.95 -13.08 -21.26
C SER A 14 -10.00 -11.87 -21.29
N PRO A 15 -9.17 -11.69 -22.34
CA PRO A 15 -8.23 -10.58 -22.42
C PRO A 15 -8.89 -9.19 -22.28
N ALA A 16 -10.10 -9.04 -22.80
CA ALA A 16 -10.87 -7.80 -22.69
C ALA A 16 -11.30 -7.51 -21.25
N MET A 17 -11.75 -8.52 -20.50
CA MET A 17 -12.17 -8.36 -19.10
C MET A 17 -10.98 -8.18 -18.16
N VAL A 18 -9.86 -8.86 -18.42
CA VAL A 18 -8.61 -8.68 -17.68
C VAL A 18 -8.14 -7.22 -17.70
N ARG A 19 -8.22 -6.56 -18.86
CA ARG A 19 -7.88 -5.13 -18.95
C ARG A 19 -8.78 -4.26 -18.07
N LYS A 20 -10.08 -4.54 -18.03
CA LYS A 20 -11.06 -3.82 -17.19
C LYS A 20 -10.78 -4.06 -15.70
N GLU A 21 -10.51 -5.30 -15.31
CA GLU A 21 -10.19 -5.65 -13.92
C GLU A 21 -8.92 -4.94 -13.44
N VAL A 22 -7.87 -4.93 -14.26
CA VAL A 22 -6.63 -4.19 -13.96
C VAL A 22 -6.90 -2.68 -13.87
N ALA A 23 -7.66 -2.11 -14.81
CA ALA A 23 -8.01 -0.69 -14.78
C ALA A 23 -8.78 -0.33 -13.50
N LEU A 24 -9.73 -1.17 -13.09
CA LEU A 24 -10.52 -0.96 -11.87
C LEU A 24 -9.64 -1.02 -10.61
N HIS A 25 -8.71 -1.97 -10.53
CA HIS A 25 -7.76 -2.02 -9.42
C HIS A 25 -6.86 -0.77 -9.34
N LEU A 26 -6.41 -0.26 -10.49
CA LEU A 26 -5.63 0.97 -10.54
C LEU A 26 -6.46 2.18 -10.11
N LEU A 27 -7.70 2.28 -10.61
CA LEU A 27 -8.65 3.33 -10.25
C LEU A 27 -8.89 3.35 -8.73
N ALA A 28 -9.23 2.20 -8.14
CA ALA A 28 -9.48 2.08 -6.71
C ALA A 28 -8.23 2.46 -5.89
N SER A 29 -7.03 2.02 -6.29
CA SER A 29 -5.80 2.41 -5.57
C SER A 29 -5.51 3.91 -5.70
N ASN A 30 -5.86 4.53 -6.82
CA ASN A 30 -5.65 5.96 -7.03
C ASN A 30 -6.67 6.80 -6.25
N LEU A 31 -7.92 6.34 -6.16
CA LEU A 31 -8.95 7.00 -5.36
C LEU A 31 -8.56 7.07 -3.88
N ILE A 32 -8.14 5.95 -3.29
CA ILE A 32 -7.64 5.95 -1.90
C ILE A 32 -6.42 6.86 -1.75
N ARG A 33 -5.52 6.94 -2.75
CA ARG A 33 -4.38 7.87 -2.72
C ARG A 33 -4.82 9.34 -2.79
N GLY A 34 -5.89 9.64 -3.52
CA GLY A 34 -6.51 10.97 -3.57
C GLY A 34 -7.06 11.37 -2.19
N ILE A 35 -7.85 10.49 -1.58
CA ILE A 35 -8.38 10.68 -0.21
C ILE A 35 -7.24 10.88 0.80
N MET A 36 -6.17 10.08 0.68
CA MET A 36 -4.98 10.28 1.51
C MET A 36 -4.32 11.65 1.29
N ALA A 37 -4.29 12.16 0.06
CA ALA A 37 -3.71 13.47 -0.22
C ALA A 37 -4.54 14.60 0.42
N GLU A 38 -5.86 14.49 0.41
CA GLU A 38 -6.76 15.41 1.11
C GLU A 38 -6.58 15.32 2.63
N ALA A 39 -6.60 14.11 3.19
CA ALA A 39 -6.35 13.90 4.62
C ALA A 39 -4.99 14.45 5.06
N ALA A 40 -3.97 14.28 4.22
CA ALA A 40 -2.63 14.80 4.47
C ALA A 40 -2.59 16.33 4.51
N ARG A 41 -3.42 17.01 3.68
CA ARG A 41 -3.60 18.47 3.76
C ARG A 41 -4.27 18.88 5.07
N VAL A 42 -5.31 18.16 5.50
CA VAL A 42 -6.04 18.45 6.75
C VAL A 42 -5.14 18.37 7.97
N VAL A 43 -4.22 17.40 8.04
CA VAL A 43 -3.31 17.23 9.20
C VAL A 43 -1.88 17.74 8.95
N GLU A 44 -1.66 18.50 7.87
CA GLU A 44 -0.39 19.14 7.50
C GLU A 44 0.82 18.19 7.48
N VAL A 45 0.69 17.04 6.82
CA VAL A 45 1.80 16.10 6.61
C VAL A 45 1.99 15.75 5.14
N SER A 46 3.17 15.22 4.80
CA SER A 46 3.35 14.61 3.48
C SER A 46 2.41 13.39 3.32
N PRO A 47 1.70 13.22 2.18
CA PRO A 47 0.86 12.06 1.92
C PRO A 47 1.58 10.71 2.08
N ARG A 48 2.90 10.68 1.87
CA ARG A 48 3.73 9.48 2.04
C ARG A 48 3.86 9.04 3.52
N ARG A 49 3.55 9.92 4.47
CA ARG A 49 3.52 9.61 5.90
C ARG A 49 2.24 8.91 6.33
N LEU A 50 1.20 8.91 5.50
CA LEU A 50 -0.05 8.23 5.80
C LEU A 50 -0.01 6.76 5.36
N SER A 51 -0.63 5.90 6.15
CA SER A 51 -0.73 4.48 5.87
C SER A 51 -1.82 4.22 4.84
N PHE A 52 -1.45 3.65 3.69
CA PHE A 52 -2.43 3.24 2.69
C PHE A 52 -3.46 2.25 3.25
N MET A 53 -3.00 1.29 4.06
CA MET A 53 -3.89 0.31 4.68
C MET A 53 -4.78 0.92 5.74
N GLY A 54 -4.25 1.88 6.51
CA GLY A 54 -5.06 2.66 7.45
C GLY A 54 -6.19 3.38 6.71
N ALA A 55 -5.86 4.09 5.62
CA ALA A 55 -6.84 4.80 4.80
C ALA A 55 -7.90 3.87 4.21
N LEU A 56 -7.50 2.76 3.60
CA LEU A 56 -8.43 1.78 3.02
C LEU A 56 -9.41 1.22 4.06
N HIS A 57 -8.92 0.86 5.24
CA HIS A 57 -9.79 0.33 6.30
C HIS A 57 -10.74 1.40 6.82
N THR A 58 -10.28 2.63 7.04
CA THR A 58 -11.15 3.72 7.50
C THR A 58 -12.25 4.03 6.48
N VAL A 59 -11.94 4.06 5.17
CA VAL A 59 -12.96 4.25 4.13
C VAL A 59 -14.01 3.13 4.16
N ARG A 60 -13.59 1.86 4.30
CA ARG A 60 -14.51 0.72 4.39
C ARG A 60 -15.42 0.77 5.62
N SER A 61 -14.90 1.18 6.77
CA SER A 61 -15.74 1.31 7.99
C SER A 61 -16.82 2.39 7.85
N PHE A 62 -16.56 3.42 7.05
CA PHE A 62 -17.57 4.44 6.75
C PHE A 62 -18.59 3.95 5.73
N GLU A 63 -18.20 3.13 4.75
CA GLU A 63 -19.12 2.45 3.82
C GLU A 63 -20.14 1.58 4.57
N GLU A 64 -19.68 0.84 5.59
CA GLU A 64 -20.55 -0.01 6.43
C GLU A 64 -21.61 0.80 7.21
N SER A 65 -21.31 2.05 7.56
CA SER A 65 -22.19 2.93 8.35
C SER A 65 -23.06 3.85 7.46
N HIS A 66 -22.63 4.09 6.22
CA HIS A 66 -23.25 5.03 5.29
C HIS A 66 -23.46 4.36 3.94
N LEU A 67 -24.63 3.74 3.76
CA LEU A 67 -25.09 3.24 2.48
C LEU A 67 -25.32 4.41 1.52
N TYR A 68 -24.27 4.79 0.78
CA TYR A 68 -24.28 5.59 -0.45
C TYR A 68 -25.10 6.90 -0.44
N ASP A 69 -25.46 7.44 0.72
CA ASP A 69 -26.20 8.71 0.84
C ASP A 69 -25.22 9.89 0.69
N PRO A 70 -25.32 10.70 -0.38
CA PRO A 70 -24.40 11.80 -0.62
C PRO A 70 -24.40 12.84 0.51
N THR A 71 -25.54 13.06 1.17
CA THR A 71 -25.65 14.05 2.24
C THR A 71 -24.90 13.61 3.48
N ARG A 72 -25.03 12.33 3.86
CA ARG A 72 -24.28 11.75 4.96
C ARG A 72 -22.80 11.65 4.66
N ILE A 73 -22.42 11.24 3.44
CA ILE A 73 -21.03 11.20 3.01
C ILE A 73 -20.39 12.59 3.13
N ALA A 74 -21.08 13.65 2.68
CA ALA A 74 -20.58 15.01 2.77
C ALA A 74 -20.42 15.48 4.23
N ALA A 75 -21.38 15.14 5.11
CA ALA A 75 -21.31 15.46 6.53
C ALA A 75 -20.15 14.75 7.24
N ASP A 76 -19.85 13.52 6.84
CA ASP A 76 -18.84 12.67 7.46
C ASP A 76 -17.43 12.84 6.89
N LEU A 77 -17.31 13.42 5.70
CA LEU A 77 -16.03 13.60 5.02
C LEU A 77 -14.97 14.28 5.89
N PRO A 78 -15.24 15.38 6.61
CA PRO A 78 -14.24 15.97 7.51
C PRO A 78 -13.72 14.98 8.55
N ARG A 79 -14.62 14.21 9.16
CA ARG A 79 -14.28 13.21 10.18
C ARG A 79 -13.47 12.05 9.60
N LEU A 80 -13.84 11.58 8.42
CA LEU A 80 -13.10 10.57 7.68
C LEU A 80 -11.65 11.02 7.42
N LEU A 81 -11.46 12.24 6.91
CA LEU A 81 -10.14 12.79 6.61
C LEU A 81 -9.25 12.93 7.86
N GLU A 82 -9.81 13.39 8.98
CA GLU A 82 -9.10 13.44 10.27
C GLU A 82 -8.62 12.06 10.71
N LEU A 83 -9.50 11.06 10.70
CA LEU A 83 -9.18 9.70 11.13
C LEU A 83 -8.10 9.07 10.25
N ILE A 84 -8.14 9.32 8.94
CA ILE A 84 -7.09 8.89 8.02
C ILE A 84 -5.76 9.59 8.34
N GLY A 85 -5.79 10.90 8.63
CA GLY A 85 -4.62 11.69 9.01
C GLY A 85 -3.90 11.18 10.27
N GLN A 86 -4.62 10.51 11.18
CA GLN A 86 -4.07 9.86 12.37
C GLN A 86 -3.36 8.53 12.05
N LYS A 87 -3.68 7.85 10.93
CA LYS A 87 -3.09 6.56 10.54
C LYS A 87 -1.71 6.74 9.89
N ARG A 88 -0.73 7.18 10.67
CA ARG A 88 0.63 7.44 10.17
C ARG A 88 1.47 6.16 10.06
N VAL A 89 2.30 6.09 9.03
CA VAL A 89 3.36 5.07 8.91
C VAL A 89 4.43 5.40 9.95
N GLY A 90 4.71 4.45 10.85
CA GLY A 90 5.74 4.62 11.86
C GLY A 90 7.13 4.79 11.25
N ASN A 91 7.92 5.72 11.80
CA ASN A 91 9.34 5.87 11.44
C ASN A 91 10.13 4.66 11.95
N ARG A 92 10.88 4.00 11.07
CA ARG A 92 11.71 2.82 11.40
C ARG A 92 13.07 2.97 10.71
N PRO A 93 13.92 3.91 11.17
CA PRO A 93 15.15 4.29 10.46
C PRO A 93 16.11 3.12 10.27
N ASP A 94 16.14 2.17 11.21
CA ASP A 94 17.06 1.02 11.15
C ASP A 94 16.57 -0.14 10.27
N ARG A 95 15.43 0.03 9.58
CA ARG A 95 14.82 -1.03 8.77
C ARG A 95 15.31 -1.01 7.33
N SER A 96 16.56 -1.39 7.12
CA SER A 96 17.08 -1.81 5.81
C SER A 96 17.09 -3.34 5.74
N GLU A 97 16.18 -3.91 4.93
CA GLU A 97 16.04 -5.36 4.75
C GLU A 97 16.44 -5.78 3.32
N PRO A 98 17.22 -6.86 3.17
CA PRO A 98 17.50 -7.43 1.86
C PRO A 98 16.25 -7.73 1.04
N ARG A 99 16.25 -7.30 -0.23
CA ARG A 99 15.26 -7.69 -1.25
C ARG A 99 15.51 -9.13 -1.73
N ALA A 100 15.55 -10.06 -0.78
CA ALA A 100 15.84 -11.48 -0.98
C ALA A 100 15.10 -12.33 0.08
N VAL A 101 14.68 -13.53 -0.29
CA VAL A 101 13.87 -14.42 0.57
C VAL A 101 14.64 -15.69 0.95
N LYS A 102 14.48 -16.18 2.18
CA LYS A 102 15.14 -17.43 2.63
C LYS A 102 14.49 -18.70 2.05
N ARG A 103 13.17 -18.69 1.84
CA ARG A 103 12.37 -19.81 1.35
C ARG A 103 11.60 -19.36 0.10
N ARG A 104 11.38 -20.24 -0.90
CA ARG A 104 10.68 -19.90 -2.18
C ARG A 104 9.18 -20.23 -2.09
N SER A 105 8.27 -19.41 -2.63
CA SER A 105 7.83 -19.55 -4.04
C SER A 105 7.74 -18.24 -4.88
N LYS A 106 8.09 -17.06 -4.36
CA LYS A 106 7.98 -15.79 -5.14
C LYS A 106 9.23 -15.52 -6.02
N PRO A 107 9.11 -14.75 -7.13
CA PRO A 107 10.23 -14.36 -8.00
C PRO A 107 11.10 -13.30 -7.31
N SER A 108 11.81 -13.69 -6.26
CA SER A 108 12.76 -12.86 -5.54
C SER A 108 14.07 -13.65 -5.35
N PRO A 109 15.24 -12.99 -5.41
CA PRO A 109 16.52 -13.65 -5.17
C PRO A 109 16.54 -14.41 -3.84
N ARG A 110 17.23 -15.56 -3.80
CA ARG A 110 17.40 -16.31 -2.55
C ARG A 110 18.41 -15.61 -1.65
N LEU A 111 18.08 -15.50 -0.36
CA LEU A 111 19.02 -15.01 0.65
C LEU A 111 19.97 -16.16 1.05
N LYS A 112 21.05 -16.32 0.27
CA LYS A 112 22.07 -17.37 0.46
C LYS A 112 23.07 -17.09 1.59
N ILE A 113 23.19 -15.83 2.01
CA ILE A 113 24.12 -15.39 3.07
C ILE A 113 23.39 -14.99 4.35
N PRO A 114 24.06 -14.97 5.51
CA PRO A 114 23.48 -14.47 6.75
C PRO A 114 22.91 -13.05 6.58
N ARG A 115 21.73 -12.81 7.16
CA ARG A 115 20.97 -11.56 7.00
C ARG A 115 21.78 -10.31 7.39
N ARG A 116 22.59 -10.42 8.45
CA ARG A 116 23.51 -9.35 8.89
C ARG A 116 24.57 -9.02 7.82
N ALA A 117 25.13 -10.03 7.15
CA ALA A 117 26.11 -9.82 6.07
C ALA A 117 25.46 -9.15 4.85
N ALA A 118 24.25 -9.58 4.48
CA ALA A 118 23.48 -8.96 3.41
C ALA A 118 23.16 -7.48 3.68
N LYS A 119 22.77 -7.12 4.91
CA LYS A 119 22.57 -5.72 5.31
C LYS A 119 23.83 -4.88 5.15
N ARG A 120 25.00 -5.41 5.51
CA ARG A 120 26.29 -4.72 5.29
C ARG A 120 26.59 -4.47 3.82
N LEU A 121 26.32 -5.44 2.95
CA LEU A 121 26.49 -5.27 1.49
C LEU A 121 25.57 -4.17 0.94
N ILE A 122 24.31 -4.15 1.37
CA ILE A 122 23.35 -3.11 0.97
C ILE A 122 23.79 -1.73 1.46
N LYS A 123 24.28 -1.62 2.70
CA LYS A 123 24.85 -0.36 3.23
C LYS A 123 26.03 0.15 2.40
N ARG A 124 26.76 -0.76 1.73
CA ARG A 124 27.85 -0.46 0.79
C ARG A 124 27.39 -0.28 -0.67
N GLY A 125 26.08 -0.28 -0.94
CA GLY A 125 25.51 -0.09 -2.29
C GLY A 125 25.45 -1.35 -3.17
N ILE A 126 25.84 -2.53 -2.66
CA ILE A 126 25.93 -3.76 -3.45
C ILE A 126 24.56 -4.44 -3.53
N ARG A 127 24.11 -4.76 -4.76
CA ARG A 127 22.87 -5.51 -4.99
C ARG A 127 23.11 -7.02 -4.85
N LEU A 128 22.24 -7.70 -4.12
CA LEU A 128 22.37 -9.14 -3.88
C LEU A 128 22.01 -10.00 -5.11
N SER A 129 21.39 -9.41 -6.13
CA SER A 129 21.08 -10.09 -7.41
C SER A 129 22.32 -10.31 -8.28
N GLU A 130 23.40 -9.56 -8.05
CA GLU A 130 24.64 -9.61 -8.85
C GLU A 130 25.61 -10.68 -8.36
N LYS A 131 25.34 -11.31 -7.21
CA LYS A 131 26.15 -12.41 -6.64
C LYS A 131 25.42 -13.76 -6.66
N ALA A 132 24.36 -13.88 -7.46
CA ALA A 132 23.46 -15.02 -7.43
C ALA A 132 23.96 -16.20 -8.27
#